data_AF-A0A1G3AJT0-F1
#
_entry.id   AF-A0A1G3AJT0-F1
#
_cell.length_a   1.000
_cell.length_b   1.000
_cell.length_c   1.000
_cell.angle_alpha   90.00
_cell.angle_beta   90.00
_cell.angle_gamma   90.00
#
_symmetry.space_group_name_H-M   'P 1'
#
loop_
_entity.id
_entity.type
_entity.pdbx_description
1 polymer ?
#
loop_
_entity_poly.entity_id
_entity_poly.type
_entity_poly.pdbx_seq_one_letter_code
_entity_poly.pdbx_strand_id
1 'polypeptide(L)'
;MTEQDYALANHRYSCPAMLPEDVSRGRLPTLATTASVIAAIEVQEALKLLHGMETPVGAGIVFYGQTHRMSLLRYSRREDCHSHQVYQQIVELDAGVDDLTVEAVLDLAADRTGPDAALLVDPELVTTFSCRGCGDVETVYRPFDSVVPREVSCRRCGANRIPAVATRLTKKSPGAGVPLRQIGILPLDVVTVESAGGRFHFELTKDRQTVLPCWKRT
;
A
#
# COMPACT_ATOMS: atom_id res chain seq x y z
N MET A 1 -7.00 -40.31 -17.40
CA MET A 1 -5.67 -40.31 -16.77
C MET A 1 -4.86 -41.44 -17.37
N THR A 2 -3.82 -41.10 -18.11
CA THR A 2 -2.93 -42.05 -18.77
C THR A 2 -1.81 -42.49 -17.82
N GLU A 3 -1.08 -43.53 -18.20
CA GLU A 3 0.11 -44.00 -17.47
C GLU A 3 1.17 -42.89 -17.32
N GLN A 4 1.25 -41.99 -18.30
CA GLN A 4 2.09 -40.79 -18.26
C GLN A 4 1.65 -39.81 -17.18
N ASP A 5 0.35 -39.63 -16.96
CA ASP A 5 -0.17 -38.76 -15.89
C ASP A 5 0.20 -39.31 -14.51
N TYR A 6 0.13 -40.63 -14.34
CA TYR A 6 0.56 -41.29 -13.10
C TYR A 6 2.08 -41.24 -12.90
N ALA A 7 2.86 -41.37 -13.97
CA ALA A 7 4.32 -41.25 -13.92
C ALA A 7 4.75 -39.83 -13.52
N LEU A 8 4.08 -38.79 -14.04
CA LEU A 8 4.33 -37.40 -13.68
C LEU A 8 3.92 -37.10 -12.24
N ALA A 9 2.76 -37.60 -11.79
CA ALA A 9 2.27 -37.42 -10.42
C ALA A 9 3.16 -38.14 -9.39
N ASN A 10 3.74 -39.29 -9.75
CA ASN A 10 4.71 -40.02 -8.93
C ASN A 10 6.13 -39.47 -9.02
N HIS A 11 6.38 -38.48 -9.90
CA HIS A 11 7.64 -37.75 -9.92
C HIS A 11 7.70 -36.84 -8.69
N ARG A 12 8.07 -37.43 -7.54
CA ARG A 12 8.36 -36.69 -6.32
C ARG A 12 9.63 -35.87 -6.57
N TYR A 13 9.46 -34.57 -6.80
CA TYR A 13 10.54 -33.63 -6.54
C TYR A 13 10.76 -33.60 -5.03
N SER A 14 11.54 -34.55 -4.50
CA SER A 14 12.30 -34.29 -3.28
C SER A 14 13.03 -32.99 -3.55
N CYS A 15 12.69 -31.91 -2.82
CA CYS A 15 13.19 -30.55 -3.05
C CYS A 15 14.62 -30.63 -3.60
N PRO A 16 14.83 -30.44 -4.92
CA PRO A 16 16.17 -30.60 -5.46
C PRO A 16 16.99 -29.59 -4.68
N ALA A 17 18.09 -30.04 -4.07
CA ALA A 17 19.04 -29.14 -3.47
C ALA A 17 19.24 -28.00 -4.48
N MET A 18 18.98 -26.77 -4.03
CA MET A 18 18.84 -25.61 -4.89
C MET A 18 19.95 -25.57 -5.94
N LEU A 19 19.59 -25.45 -7.21
CA LEU A 19 20.57 -25.41 -8.28
C LEU A 19 21.43 -24.14 -8.10
N PRO A 20 22.74 -24.17 -8.37
CA PRO A 20 23.58 -22.97 -8.33
C PRO A 20 23.03 -21.81 -9.17
N GLU A 21 22.34 -22.11 -10.27
CA GLU A 21 21.65 -21.14 -11.13
C GLU A 21 20.44 -20.47 -10.46
N ASP A 22 19.77 -21.17 -9.54
CA ASP A 22 18.67 -20.59 -8.77
C ASP A 22 19.22 -19.59 -7.73
N VAL A 23 20.36 -19.91 -7.09
CA VAL A 23 21.06 -19.00 -6.18
C VAL A 23 21.51 -17.73 -6.92
N SER A 24 22.12 -17.87 -8.10
CA SER A 24 22.60 -16.72 -8.88
C SER A 24 21.47 -15.82 -9.41
N ARG A 25 20.26 -16.37 -9.53
CA ARG A 25 19.02 -15.62 -9.82
C ARG A 25 18.32 -15.07 -8.57
N GLY A 26 18.93 -15.18 -7.39
CA GLY A 26 18.40 -14.66 -6.13
C GLY A 26 17.23 -15.45 -5.56
N ARG A 27 17.02 -16.71 -5.99
CA ARG A 27 15.99 -17.58 -5.41
C ARG A 27 16.46 -18.07 -4.04
N LEU A 28 15.55 -18.10 -3.07
CA LEU A 28 15.81 -18.61 -1.72
C LEU A 28 15.00 -19.89 -1.48
N PRO A 29 15.59 -20.93 -0.86
CA PRO A 29 14.87 -22.17 -0.62
C PRO A 29 13.85 -21.94 0.50
N THR A 30 12.56 -22.06 0.16
CA THR A 30 11.45 -21.92 1.12
C THR A 30 11.01 -23.29 1.60
N LEU A 31 11.11 -23.55 2.90
CA LEU A 31 10.63 -24.79 3.53
C LEU A 31 9.26 -24.56 4.18
N ALA A 32 8.27 -25.37 3.79
CA ALA A 32 6.91 -25.29 4.34
C ALA A 32 6.87 -25.48 5.87
N THR A 33 7.79 -26.28 6.42
CA THR A 33 7.93 -26.50 7.86
C THR A 33 8.35 -25.22 8.58
N THR A 34 9.37 -24.52 8.09
CA THR A 34 9.82 -23.24 8.66
C THR A 34 8.70 -22.19 8.56
N ALA A 35 8.03 -22.09 7.41
CA ALA A 35 6.90 -21.18 7.24
C ALA A 35 5.77 -21.47 8.25
N SER A 36 5.46 -22.75 8.49
CA SER A 36 4.42 -23.16 9.46
C SER A 36 4.78 -22.78 10.90
N VAL A 37 6.05 -22.94 11.29
CA VAL A 37 6.53 -22.53 12.62
C VAL A 37 6.43 -21.02 12.80
N ILE A 38 6.87 -20.23 11.80
CA ILE A 38 6.79 -18.77 11.87
C ILE A 38 5.34 -18.29 11.93
N ALA A 39 4.46 -18.85 11.09
CA ALA A 39 3.04 -18.50 11.12
C ALA A 39 2.38 -18.80 12.48
N ALA A 40 2.72 -19.93 13.11
CA ALA A 40 2.22 -20.26 14.44
C ALA A 40 2.67 -19.23 15.50
N ILE A 41 3.93 -18.77 15.42
CA ILE A 41 4.45 -17.72 16.30
C ILE A 41 3.72 -16.39 16.05
N GLU A 42 3.56 -15.98 14.79
CA GLU A 42 2.86 -14.75 14.43
C GLU A 42 1.42 -14.73 14.96
N VAL A 43 0.67 -15.82 14.79
CA VAL A 43 -0.71 -15.95 15.30
C VAL A 43 -0.74 -15.89 16.84
N GLN A 44 0.20 -16.56 17.51
CA GLN A 44 0.29 -16.51 18.97
C GLN A 44 0.56 -15.09 19.49
N GLU A 45 1.46 -14.35 18.84
CA GLU A 45 1.76 -12.95 19.19
C GLU A 45 0.56 -12.03 18.91
N ALA A 46 -0.13 -12.23 17.79
CA ALA A 46 -1.34 -11.49 17.46
C ALA A 46 -2.46 -11.72 18.49
N LEU A 47 -2.69 -12.96 18.92
CA LEU A 47 -3.68 -13.27 19.95
C LEU A 47 -3.32 -12.63 21.29
N LYS A 48 -2.04 -12.67 21.69
CA LYS A 48 -1.59 -11.98 22.89
C LYS A 48 -1.87 -10.48 22.82
N LEU A 49 -1.58 -9.85 21.68
CA LEU A 49 -1.88 -8.43 21.47
C LEU A 49 -3.38 -8.13 21.61
N LEU A 50 -4.24 -8.93 20.98
CA LEU A 50 -5.70 -8.76 21.04
C LEU A 50 -6.27 -8.95 22.46
N HIS A 51 -5.61 -9.74 23.30
CA HIS A 51 -6.00 -9.96 24.69
C HIS A 51 -5.27 -9.06 25.69
N GLY A 52 -4.53 -8.04 25.22
CA GLY A 52 -3.80 -7.11 26.10
C GLY A 52 -2.65 -7.77 26.88
N MET A 53 -2.14 -8.89 26.39
CA MET A 53 -1.01 -9.61 26.98
C MET A 53 0.32 -9.06 26.45
N GLU A 54 1.41 -9.35 27.17
CA GLU A 54 2.74 -8.92 26.76
C GLU A 54 3.20 -9.60 25.45
N THR A 55 3.68 -8.76 24.53
CA THR A 55 4.29 -9.17 23.26
C THR A 55 5.69 -8.54 23.16
N PRO A 56 6.63 -9.14 22.41
CA PRO A 56 8.00 -8.64 22.29
C PRO A 56 8.07 -7.42 21.36
N VAL A 57 7.42 -6.33 21.74
CA VAL A 57 7.40 -5.06 20.99
C VAL A 57 8.84 -4.56 20.78
N GLY A 58 9.13 -4.11 19.56
CA GLY A 58 10.47 -3.62 19.19
C GLY A 58 11.54 -4.71 19.12
N ALA A 59 11.14 -5.98 19.05
CA ALA A 59 12.05 -7.11 18.88
C ALA A 59 11.60 -8.05 17.77
N GLY A 60 12.57 -8.78 17.20
CA GLY A 60 12.35 -9.86 16.26
C GLY A 60 12.58 -11.21 16.94
N ILE A 61 11.74 -12.19 16.61
CA ILE A 61 11.96 -13.59 16.98
C ILE A 61 12.70 -14.27 15.83
N VAL A 62 13.90 -14.80 16.11
CA VAL A 62 14.71 -15.51 15.12
C VAL A 62 14.64 -17.00 15.40
N PHE A 63 14.18 -17.78 14.42
CA PHE A 63 14.14 -19.24 14.47
C PHE A 63 15.23 -19.86 13.60
N TYR A 64 16.13 -20.60 14.22
CA TYR A 64 17.18 -21.36 13.57
C TYR A 64 16.74 -22.81 13.36
N GLY A 65 16.11 -23.10 12.21
CA GLY A 65 15.57 -24.43 11.92
C GLY A 65 16.59 -25.57 11.96
N GLN A 66 17.88 -25.31 11.65
CA GLN A 66 18.93 -26.34 11.70
C GLN A 66 19.29 -26.78 13.12
N THR A 67 19.26 -25.84 14.09
CA THR A 67 19.66 -26.10 15.48
C THR A 67 18.48 -26.14 16.44
N HIS A 68 17.26 -25.94 15.93
CA HIS A 68 16.03 -25.80 16.70
C HIS A 68 16.13 -24.73 17.80
N ARG A 69 16.91 -23.67 17.55
CA ARG A 69 17.09 -22.56 18.50
C ARG A 69 16.18 -21.40 18.15
N MET A 70 15.61 -20.79 19.18
CA MET A 70 14.90 -19.51 19.07
C MET A 70 15.66 -18.46 19.87
N SER A 71 15.70 -17.24 19.36
CA SER A 71 16.34 -16.11 20.04
C SER A 71 15.53 -14.85 19.81
N LEU A 72 15.52 -13.99 20.83
CA LEU A 72 14.89 -12.69 20.76
C LEU A 72 15.95 -11.64 20.46
N LEU A 73 15.78 -10.90 19.36
CA LEU A 73 16.65 -9.82 18.95
C LEU A 73 15.94 -8.49 19.19
N ARG A 74 16.38 -7.70 20.17
CA ARG A 74 15.83 -6.36 20.40
C ARG A 74 16.44 -5.37 19.41
N TYR A 75 15.60 -4.62 18.72
CA TYR A 75 16.04 -3.57 17.81
C TYR A 75 16.18 -2.25 18.56
N SER A 76 17.27 -1.53 18.29
CA SER A 76 17.42 -0.15 18.76
C SER A 76 16.65 0.78 17.84
N ARG A 77 15.86 1.68 18.42
CA ARG A 77 15.24 2.76 17.65
C ARG A 77 16.33 3.71 17.16
N ARG A 78 16.32 3.97 15.85
CA ARG A 78 17.09 5.06 15.25
C ARG A 78 16.22 6.30 15.20
N GLU A 79 16.57 7.30 16.00
CA GLU A 79 15.84 8.58 16.08
C GLU A 79 15.88 9.35 14.75
N ASP A 80 16.91 9.13 13.93
CA ASP A 80 17.15 9.75 12.63
C ASP A 80 16.61 8.92 11.44
N CYS A 81 15.72 7.96 11.68
CA CYS A 81 15.22 7.08 10.62
C CYS A 81 14.08 7.73 9.83
N HIS A 82 14.31 7.98 8.54
CA HIS A 82 13.32 8.54 7.61
C HIS A 82 12.11 7.63 7.32
N SER A 83 12.14 6.36 7.75
CA SER A 83 11.06 5.40 7.50
C SER A 83 10.03 5.30 8.64
N HIS A 84 10.28 5.91 9.81
CA HIS A 84 9.34 5.90 10.95
C HIS A 84 8.39 7.11 10.93
N GLN A 85 7.70 7.35 9.82
CA GLN A 85 6.71 8.42 9.77
C GLN A 85 5.55 8.08 10.71
N VAL A 86 5.30 8.94 11.69
CA VAL A 86 4.18 8.83 12.62
C VAL A 86 3.20 9.95 12.29
N TYR A 87 1.93 9.60 12.10
CA TYR A 87 0.87 10.59 12.05
C TYR A 87 0.66 11.15 13.45
N GLN A 88 1.09 12.40 13.69
CA GLN A 88 1.07 12.99 15.02
C GLN A 88 -0.37 13.17 15.54
N GLN A 89 -1.27 13.62 14.66
CA GLN A 89 -2.68 13.79 14.95
C GLN A 89 -3.48 13.42 13.72
N ILE A 90 -4.50 12.59 13.92
CA ILE A 90 -5.48 12.20 12.91
C ILE A 90 -6.82 12.81 13.31
N VAL A 91 -7.43 13.55 12.39
CA VAL A 91 -8.78 14.10 12.57
C VAL A 91 -9.78 13.15 11.91
N GLU A 92 -10.66 12.55 12.70
CA GLU A 92 -11.74 11.70 12.20
C GLU A 92 -12.80 12.57 11.48
N LEU A 93 -13.08 12.27 10.21
CA LEU A 93 -14.12 12.92 9.41
C LEU A 93 -15.37 12.05 9.39
N ASP A 94 -16.53 12.67 9.57
CA ASP A 94 -17.84 12.02 9.35
C ASP A 94 -18.21 11.97 7.85
N ALA A 95 -17.27 11.49 7.04
CA ALA A 95 -17.38 11.37 5.59
C ALA A 95 -16.63 10.13 5.10
N GLY A 96 -17.10 9.55 4.01
CA GLY A 96 -16.49 8.40 3.35
C GLY A 96 -15.80 8.79 2.05
N VAL A 97 -15.05 7.86 1.48
CA VAL A 97 -14.32 8.04 0.22
C VAL A 97 -15.24 8.37 -0.96
N ASP A 98 -16.47 7.84 -0.95
CA ASP A 98 -17.46 8.05 -1.99
C ASP A 98 -18.18 9.42 -1.86
N ASP A 99 -18.05 10.11 -0.73
CA ASP A 99 -18.71 11.40 -0.49
C ASP A 99 -17.85 12.62 -0.88
N LEU A 100 -16.55 12.42 -1.09
CA LEU A 100 -15.58 13.52 -1.17
C LEU A 100 -14.85 13.59 -2.51
N THR A 101 -14.54 14.83 -2.90
CA THR A 101 -13.57 15.18 -3.93
C THR A 101 -12.30 15.74 -3.28
N VAL A 102 -11.25 15.92 -4.08
CA VAL A 102 -10.02 16.59 -3.63
C VAL A 102 -10.31 17.98 -3.08
N GLU A 103 -11.14 18.77 -3.77
CA GLU A 103 -11.54 20.10 -3.34
C GLU A 103 -12.27 20.07 -2.00
N ALA A 104 -13.23 19.14 -1.83
CA ALA A 104 -13.99 19.01 -0.58
C ALA A 104 -13.08 18.69 0.62
N VAL A 105 -12.06 17.84 0.45
CA VAL A 105 -11.06 17.59 1.50
C VAL A 105 -10.29 18.86 1.83
N LEU A 106 -9.87 19.62 0.82
CA LEU A 106 -9.14 20.87 1.01
C LEU A 106 -10.01 21.99 1.61
N ASP A 107 -11.32 21.95 1.39
CA ASP A 107 -12.28 22.82 2.09
C ASP A 107 -12.38 22.45 3.56
N LEU A 108 -12.57 21.16 3.89
CA LEU A 108 -12.63 20.67 5.26
C LEU A 108 -11.33 20.93 6.04
N ALA A 109 -10.19 20.93 5.35
CA ALA A 109 -8.88 21.19 5.94
C ALA A 109 -8.53 22.70 6.03
N ALA A 110 -9.30 23.59 5.39
CA ALA A 110 -8.91 24.99 5.20
C ALA A 110 -8.69 25.74 6.53
N ASP A 111 -9.52 25.49 7.54
CA ASP A 111 -9.42 26.14 8.86
C ASP A 111 -8.09 25.84 9.57
N ARG A 112 -7.47 24.69 9.25
CA ARG A 112 -6.21 24.23 9.87
C ARG A 112 -4.98 24.49 9.00
N THR A 113 -5.17 24.46 7.69
CA THR A 113 -4.07 24.45 6.71
C THR A 113 -3.93 25.76 5.94
N GLY A 114 -4.95 26.62 5.99
CA GLY A 114 -5.03 27.83 5.18
C GLY A 114 -5.44 27.54 3.72
N PRO A 115 -5.51 28.59 2.88
CA PRO A 115 -6.10 28.50 1.55
C PRO A 115 -5.20 27.83 0.49
N ASP A 116 -3.88 27.80 0.69
CA ASP A 116 -2.90 27.28 -0.28
C ASP A 116 -2.41 25.85 0.05
N ALA A 117 -3.28 25.05 0.67
CA ALA A 117 -2.99 23.67 1.00
C ALA A 117 -3.05 22.73 -0.22
N ALA A 118 -2.33 21.61 -0.14
CA ALA A 118 -2.31 20.58 -1.15
C ALA A 118 -2.59 19.20 -0.55
N LEU A 119 -3.45 18.41 -1.21
CA LEU A 119 -3.62 17.00 -0.92
C LEU A 119 -2.41 16.26 -1.47
N LEU A 120 -1.72 15.51 -0.60
CA LEU A 120 -0.64 14.62 -1.01
C LEU A 120 -1.23 13.32 -1.54
N VAL A 121 -0.68 12.84 -2.66
CA VAL A 121 -1.09 11.59 -3.30
C VAL A 121 0.13 10.68 -3.36
N ASP A 122 0.01 9.50 -2.76
CA ASP A 122 1.05 8.47 -2.72
C ASP A 122 0.37 7.10 -2.93
N PRO A 123 0.63 6.38 -4.05
CA PRO A 123 1.64 6.64 -5.08
C PRO A 123 1.29 7.80 -6.03
N GLU A 124 2.22 8.15 -6.93
CA GLU A 124 2.03 9.23 -7.91
C GLU A 124 0.78 9.03 -8.78
N LEU A 125 0.15 10.14 -9.16
CA LEU A 125 -1.07 10.16 -9.94
C LEU A 125 -0.79 10.52 -11.39
N VAL A 126 -1.27 9.71 -12.36
CA VAL A 126 -1.28 10.11 -13.77
C VAL A 126 -2.44 11.08 -13.98
N THR A 127 -2.12 12.34 -14.26
CA THR A 127 -3.10 13.41 -14.50
C THR A 127 -3.60 13.39 -15.94
N THR A 128 -2.68 13.29 -16.91
CA THR A 128 -3.00 13.23 -18.34
C THR A 128 -2.08 12.27 -19.08
N PHE A 129 -2.57 11.67 -20.16
CA PHE A 129 -1.75 11.06 -21.21
C PHE A 129 -1.72 11.96 -22.44
N SER A 130 -0.53 12.19 -23.00
CA SER A 130 -0.34 12.92 -24.26
C SER A 130 0.27 12.04 -25.34
N CYS A 131 -0.34 11.99 -26.53
CA CYS A 131 0.17 11.25 -27.66
C CYS A 131 0.93 12.17 -28.62
N ARG A 132 2.25 11.95 -28.80
CA ARG A 132 3.04 12.70 -29.78
C ARG A 132 2.76 12.34 -31.24
N GLY A 133 2.16 11.16 -31.49
CA GLY A 133 1.87 10.69 -32.85
C GLY A 133 0.66 11.37 -33.48
N CYS A 134 -0.44 11.52 -32.74
CA CYS A 134 -1.69 12.09 -33.25
C CYS A 134 -2.16 13.36 -32.49
N GLY A 135 -1.43 13.80 -31.46
CA GLY A 135 -1.77 14.98 -30.66
C GLY A 135 -2.90 14.78 -29.64
N ASP A 136 -3.44 13.56 -29.53
CA ASP A 136 -4.51 13.24 -28.58
C ASP A 136 -4.05 13.43 -27.12
N VAL A 137 -4.89 14.07 -26.32
CA VAL A 137 -4.67 14.29 -24.88
C VAL A 137 -5.87 13.74 -24.11
N GLU A 138 -5.61 12.81 -23.19
CA GLU A 138 -6.62 12.20 -22.33
C GLU A 138 -6.36 12.61 -20.88
N THR A 139 -7.41 13.06 -20.18
CA THR A 139 -7.38 13.33 -18.74
C THR A 139 -7.75 12.07 -17.97
N VAL A 140 -7.00 11.73 -16.91
CA VAL A 140 -7.06 10.42 -16.26
C VAL A 140 -7.29 10.52 -14.75
N TYR A 141 -6.40 11.21 -14.02
CA TYR A 141 -6.37 11.27 -12.56
C TYR A 141 -6.54 9.90 -11.87
N ARG A 142 -5.67 8.94 -12.20
CA ARG A 142 -5.63 7.59 -11.57
C ARG A 142 -4.21 7.23 -11.10
N PRO A 143 -4.04 6.36 -10.09
CA PRO A 143 -2.72 5.94 -9.60
C PRO A 143 -1.84 5.41 -10.72
N PHE A 144 -0.55 5.74 -10.72
CA PHE A 144 0.39 5.38 -11.78
C PHE A 144 0.37 3.88 -12.08
N ASP A 145 0.50 3.04 -11.05
CA ASP A 145 0.54 1.58 -11.21
C ASP A 145 -0.78 0.96 -11.67
N SER A 146 -1.89 1.70 -11.57
CA SER A 146 -3.19 1.24 -12.08
C SER A 146 -3.30 1.37 -13.61
N VAL A 147 -2.51 2.28 -14.22
CA VAL A 147 -2.59 2.59 -15.65
C VAL A 147 -1.30 2.30 -16.41
N VAL A 148 -0.12 2.41 -15.80
CA VAL A 148 1.16 2.09 -16.43
C VAL A 148 1.62 0.70 -15.96
N PRO A 149 2.13 -0.17 -16.85
CA PRO A 149 2.34 0.02 -18.30
C PRO A 149 1.12 -0.32 -19.17
N ARG A 150 -0.01 -0.72 -18.57
CA ARG A 150 -1.13 -1.38 -19.28
C ARG A 150 -1.85 -0.50 -20.29
N GLU A 151 -1.98 0.80 -20.02
CA GLU A 151 -2.75 1.75 -20.81
C GLU A 151 -1.86 2.77 -21.56
N VAL A 152 -0.56 2.49 -21.75
CA VAL A 152 0.37 3.44 -22.38
C VAL A 152 0.11 3.61 -23.89
N SER A 153 -0.50 2.64 -24.55
CA SER A 153 -0.81 2.70 -25.99
C SER A 153 -1.97 3.66 -26.29
N CYS A 154 -1.80 4.52 -27.30
CA CYS A 154 -2.84 5.45 -27.75
C CYS A 154 -3.99 4.70 -28.43
N ARG A 155 -5.22 4.96 -27.99
CA ARG A 155 -6.44 4.34 -28.55
C ARG A 155 -6.74 4.78 -29.99
N ARG A 156 -6.17 5.91 -30.46
CA ARG A 156 -6.38 6.43 -31.82
C ARG A 156 -5.36 5.91 -32.83
N CYS A 157 -4.08 5.91 -32.50
CA CYS A 157 -3.00 5.61 -33.45
C CYS A 157 -2.02 4.51 -33.01
N GLY A 158 -2.23 3.90 -31.83
CA GLY A 158 -1.40 2.82 -31.32
C GLY A 158 -0.02 3.23 -30.80
N ALA A 159 0.42 4.47 -31.01
CA ALA A 159 1.70 4.96 -30.51
C ALA A 159 1.71 5.10 -28.98
N ASN A 160 2.89 4.98 -28.35
CA ASN A 160 3.04 5.19 -26.91
C ASN A 160 2.72 6.64 -26.53
N ARG A 161 1.95 6.78 -25.46
CA ARG A 161 1.58 8.05 -24.83
C ARG A 161 2.53 8.37 -23.68
N ILE A 162 2.72 9.65 -23.40
CA ILE A 162 3.56 10.14 -22.32
C ILE A 162 2.65 10.59 -21.16
N PRO A 163 2.79 9.99 -19.97
CA PRO A 163 2.04 10.42 -18.79
C PRO A 163 2.61 11.73 -18.22
N ALA A 164 1.72 12.62 -17.79
CA ALA A 164 2.05 13.69 -16.84
C ALA A 164 1.64 13.23 -15.44
N VAL A 165 2.58 13.29 -14.49
CA VAL A 165 2.36 12.81 -13.12
C VAL A 165 2.26 13.96 -12.12
N ALA A 166 1.52 13.75 -11.05
CA ALA A 166 1.43 14.67 -9.92
C ALA A 166 1.45 13.89 -8.60
N THR A 167 2.16 14.42 -7.62
CA THR A 167 2.18 13.93 -6.23
C THR A 167 1.35 14.82 -5.30
N ARG A 168 0.80 15.92 -5.84
CA ARG A 168 0.10 16.96 -5.09
C ARG A 168 -1.05 17.52 -5.92
N LEU A 169 -2.20 17.69 -5.30
CA LEU A 169 -3.35 18.37 -5.89
C LEU A 169 -3.78 19.53 -5.00
N THR A 170 -4.03 20.69 -5.61
CA THR A 170 -4.51 21.90 -4.94
C THR A 170 -5.90 22.25 -5.45
N LYS A 171 -6.60 23.19 -4.80
CA LYS A 171 -7.87 23.73 -5.33
C LYS A 171 -7.74 24.39 -6.70
N LYS A 172 -6.54 24.86 -7.04
CA LYS A 172 -6.23 25.47 -8.35
C LYS A 172 -5.86 24.43 -9.41
N SER A 173 -5.63 23.18 -9.02
CA SER A 173 -5.30 22.10 -9.94
C SER A 173 -6.55 21.70 -10.74
N PRO A 174 -6.45 21.36 -12.04
CA PRO A 174 -7.61 20.90 -12.81
C PRO A 174 -8.28 19.64 -12.24
N GLY A 175 -7.57 18.89 -11.40
CA GLY A 175 -8.06 17.70 -10.69
C GLY A 175 -8.76 17.98 -9.36
N ALA A 176 -9.03 19.23 -9.00
CA ALA A 176 -9.68 19.57 -7.71
C ALA A 176 -11.07 18.92 -7.57
N GLY A 177 -11.84 18.87 -8.66
CA GLY A 177 -13.16 18.23 -8.66
C GLY A 177 -13.15 16.69 -8.74
N VAL A 178 -11.98 16.05 -8.77
CA VAL A 178 -11.90 14.59 -8.94
C VAL A 178 -12.30 13.87 -7.64
N PRO A 179 -13.14 12.82 -7.69
CA PRO A 179 -13.48 12.01 -6.53
C PRO A 179 -12.26 11.33 -5.90
N LEU A 180 -12.22 11.22 -4.57
CA LEU A 180 -11.10 10.58 -3.87
C LEU A 180 -10.86 9.13 -4.32
N ARG A 181 -11.94 8.39 -4.58
CA ARG A 181 -11.84 7.01 -5.06
C ARG A 181 -11.13 6.89 -6.42
N GLN A 182 -11.32 7.86 -7.31
CA GLN A 182 -10.71 7.83 -8.64
C GLN A 182 -9.19 7.99 -8.55
N ILE A 183 -8.71 8.83 -7.62
CA ILE A 183 -7.28 9.02 -7.38
C ILE A 183 -6.65 7.91 -6.53
N GLY A 184 -7.40 6.86 -6.19
CA GLY A 184 -6.90 5.66 -5.52
C GLY A 184 -7.00 5.67 -3.99
N ILE A 185 -7.64 6.67 -3.39
CA ILE A 185 -7.91 6.64 -1.95
C ILE A 185 -8.91 5.51 -1.66
N LEU A 186 -8.67 4.77 -0.59
CA LEU A 186 -9.48 3.62 -0.19
C LEU A 186 -10.51 4.01 0.89
N PRO A 187 -11.55 3.18 1.09
CA PRO A 187 -12.43 3.35 2.24
C PRO A 187 -11.64 3.25 3.55
N LEU A 188 -11.96 4.10 4.53
CA LEU A 188 -11.28 4.21 5.84
C LEU A 188 -9.82 4.67 5.76
N ASP A 189 -9.37 5.17 4.61
CA ASP A 189 -8.00 5.63 4.45
C ASP A 189 -7.75 6.97 5.18
N VAL A 190 -6.48 7.28 5.40
CA VAL A 190 -6.03 8.53 6.04
C VAL A 190 -5.40 9.43 4.99
N VAL A 191 -6.12 10.48 4.60
CA VAL A 191 -5.63 11.46 3.63
C VAL A 191 -4.73 12.49 4.30
N THR A 192 -3.66 12.90 3.61
CA THR A 192 -2.71 13.88 4.12
C THR A 192 -2.78 15.18 3.34
N VAL A 193 -3.05 16.28 4.05
CA VAL A 193 -3.02 17.63 3.51
C VAL A 193 -1.75 18.33 4.00
N GLU A 194 -0.97 18.87 3.08
CA GLU A 194 0.25 19.61 3.38
C GLU A 194 0.07 21.10 3.10
N SER A 195 0.55 21.92 4.02
CA SER A 195 0.60 23.38 3.92
C SER A 195 1.92 23.90 4.49
N ALA A 196 2.13 25.22 4.45
CA ALA A 196 3.29 25.86 5.08
C ALA A 196 3.40 25.56 6.59
N GLY A 197 2.26 25.28 7.26
CA GLY A 197 2.22 24.92 8.68
C GLY A 197 2.55 23.46 8.99
N GLY A 198 2.78 22.63 7.97
CA GLY A 198 3.08 21.20 8.12
C GLY A 198 2.06 20.28 7.47
N ARG A 199 2.03 19.03 7.93
CA ARG A 199 1.14 17.97 7.44
C ARG A 199 0.01 17.71 8.42
N PHE A 200 -1.18 17.55 7.88
CA PHE A 200 -2.41 17.33 8.61
C PHE A 200 -3.07 16.07 8.06
N HIS A 201 -3.52 15.19 8.95
CA HIS A 201 -4.04 13.87 8.57
C HIS A 201 -5.52 13.78 8.91
N PHE A 202 -6.31 13.26 7.98
CA PHE A 202 -7.76 13.15 8.12
C PHE A 202 -8.21 11.72 7.77
N GLU A 203 -8.94 11.07 8.67
CA GLU A 203 -9.45 9.71 8.47
C GLU A 203 -10.89 9.75 7.92
N LEU A 204 -11.18 8.91 6.93
CA LEU A 204 -12.53 8.75 6.35
C LEU A 204 -13.39 7.81 7.20
N THR A 205 -13.73 8.25 8.41
CA THR A 205 -14.27 7.39 9.48
C THR A 205 -15.67 6.83 9.17
N LYS A 206 -16.46 7.46 8.30
CA LYS A 206 -17.78 6.94 7.89
C LYS A 206 -17.67 5.56 7.23
N ASP A 207 -16.58 5.30 6.50
CA ASP A 207 -16.34 4.03 5.81
C ASP A 207 -16.03 2.87 6.76
N ARG A 208 -15.81 3.16 8.05
CA ARG A 208 -15.48 2.15 9.05
C ARG A 208 -16.49 1.03 9.13
N GLN A 209 -17.78 1.34 9.00
CA GLN A 209 -18.84 0.32 9.04
C GLN A 209 -18.74 -0.65 7.85
N THR A 210 -18.25 -0.16 6.72
CA THR A 210 -18.05 -0.96 5.50
C THR A 210 -16.79 -1.82 5.61
N VAL A 211 -15.69 -1.27 6.14
CA VAL A 211 -14.39 -1.97 6.21
C VAL A 211 -14.29 -2.90 7.42
N LEU A 212 -14.86 -2.49 8.57
CA LEU A 212 -14.78 -3.18 9.85
C LEU A 212 -16.18 -3.44 10.46
N PRO A 213 -17.07 -4.17 9.77
CA PRO A 213 -18.49 -4.29 10.14
C PRO A 213 -18.72 -4.96 11.51
N CYS A 214 -17.79 -5.82 11.96
CA CYS A 214 -17.90 -6.56 13.23
C CYS A 214 -17.04 -5.97 14.36
N TRP A 215 -16.28 -4.90 14.10
CA TRP A 215 -15.36 -4.35 15.09
C TRP A 215 -16.07 -3.33 15.99
N LYS A 216 -16.34 -3.72 17.25
CA LYS A 216 -16.77 -2.79 18.30
C LYS A 216 -15.55 -2.39 19.12
N ARG A 217 -15.25 -1.08 19.18
CA ARG A 217 -14.25 -0.55 20.11
C ARG A 217 -14.81 -0.80 21.53
N THR A 218 -14.20 -1.73 22.27
CA THR A 218 -14.38 -1.82 23.73
C THR A 218 -13.69 -0.66 24.41
#